data_AF-A0A5J4L0Q2-F1
#
_entry.id   AF-A0A5J4L0Q2-F1
#
_cell.length_a   1.000
_cell.length_b   1.000
_cell.length_c   1.000
_cell.angle_alpha   90.00
_cell.angle_beta   90.00
_cell.angle_gamma   90.00
#
_symmetry.space_group_name_H-M   'P 1'
#
loop_
_entity.id
_entity.type
_entity.pdbx_description
1 polymer ?
#
loop_
_entity_poly.entity_id
_entity_poly.type
_entity_poly.pdbx_seq_one_letter_code
_entity_poly.pdbx_strand_id
1 'polypeptide(L)'
;MKRLAFIMIMFISLFIFYSYSEGDVVGKLSDMSGRVLFKEKSIATYQKAEKGMTLKKGFWIKTGTDGWAVLQLSDNSRLTLANNTELEITEFLVSKGKKDGVFSVMHGKLRASITRLAGENVNYKIKSPTAVAGIKGTEFMMMTQGFANVFFGNEGQVEVSGDATPSKPLTIDTMVQNTRNYTPTDPVKVEPDTPLYAAKKDFEAITEAVPPKDWEISGNLPNIIARWNINYGHYLADAGRYEEALYVFQIALDLTSLPEIRSDARLERGAVYSRFLRNPEAALAEYLLVIETYPIVPQRETALYLAGMTLYELGLKEQAKEKLLQYKKEYPSGKHISNVETILDILDK
;
A
#
# COMPACT_ATOMS: atom_id res chain seq x y z
N MET A 1 -54.48 -33.39 -36.53
CA MET A 1 -53.03 -33.64 -36.27
C MET A 1 -52.14 -32.38 -36.24
N LYS A 2 -52.59 -31.19 -36.68
CA LYS A 2 -51.74 -29.96 -36.70
C LYS A 2 -51.85 -29.01 -35.48
N ARG A 3 -52.72 -29.31 -34.50
CA ARG A 3 -52.90 -28.48 -33.28
C ARG A 3 -52.24 -29.04 -32.01
N LEU A 4 -51.86 -30.32 -31.99
CA LEU A 4 -51.13 -30.93 -30.86
C LEU A 4 -49.61 -30.72 -30.93
N ALA A 5 -49.05 -30.49 -32.12
CA ALA A 5 -47.60 -30.26 -32.28
C ALA A 5 -47.14 -28.87 -31.79
N PHE A 6 -48.06 -27.90 -31.69
CA PHE A 6 -47.72 -26.53 -31.27
C PHE A 6 -47.66 -26.37 -29.74
N ILE A 7 -48.38 -27.22 -28.99
CA ILE A 7 -48.39 -27.20 -27.52
C ILE A 7 -47.17 -27.94 -26.96
N MET A 8 -46.57 -28.86 -27.72
CA MET A 8 -45.36 -29.58 -27.31
C MET A 8 -44.05 -28.78 -27.50
N ILE A 9 -44.07 -27.72 -28.30
CA ILE A 9 -42.91 -26.83 -28.51
C ILE A 9 -42.88 -25.68 -27.48
N MET A 10 -44.03 -25.35 -26.87
CA MET A 10 -44.14 -24.28 -25.86
C MET A 10 -43.82 -24.75 -24.42
N PHE A 11 -43.47 -26.02 -24.22
CA PHE A 11 -43.03 -26.57 -22.93
C PHE A 11 -41.53 -26.89 -22.87
N ILE A 12 -40.80 -26.70 -23.98
CA ILE A 12 -39.35 -26.99 -24.08
C ILE A 12 -38.51 -25.68 -23.98
N SER A 13 -39.14 -24.50 -24.04
CA SER A 13 -38.41 -23.21 -24.12
C SER A 13 -38.11 -22.53 -22.78
N LEU A 14 -38.36 -23.15 -21.62
CA LEU A 14 -38.16 -22.51 -20.31
C LEU A 14 -37.36 -23.33 -19.29
N PHE A 15 -36.44 -24.17 -19.75
CA PHE A 15 -35.37 -24.72 -18.92
C PHE A 15 -34.01 -24.25 -19.44
N ILE A 16 -33.79 -22.94 -19.38
CA ILE A 16 -32.42 -22.43 -19.28
C ILE A 16 -31.98 -22.78 -17.86
N PHE A 17 -31.46 -23.98 -17.68
CA PHE A 17 -30.59 -24.27 -16.54
C PHE A 17 -29.43 -23.29 -16.66
N TYR A 18 -29.50 -22.19 -15.91
CA TYR A 18 -28.28 -21.53 -15.49
C TYR A 18 -27.54 -22.56 -14.66
N SER A 19 -26.61 -23.27 -15.30
CA SER A 19 -25.58 -24.02 -14.61
C SER A 19 -24.81 -23.01 -13.77
N TYR A 20 -25.26 -22.79 -12.54
CA TYR A 20 -24.44 -22.18 -11.52
C TYR A 20 -23.26 -23.13 -11.37
N SER A 21 -22.12 -22.72 -11.93
CA SER A 21 -20.84 -23.33 -11.57
C SER A 21 -20.72 -23.11 -10.07
N GLU A 22 -20.91 -24.19 -9.32
CA GLU A 22 -20.75 -24.17 -7.88
C GLU A 22 -19.25 -24.03 -7.62
N GLY A 23 -18.80 -22.79 -7.41
CA GLY A 23 -17.41 -22.52 -7.07
C GLY A 23 -17.01 -23.28 -5.81
N ASP A 24 -15.80 -23.83 -5.79
CA ASP A 24 -15.27 -24.62 -4.68
C ASP A 24 -15.42 -23.86 -3.36
N VAL A 25 -15.95 -24.54 -2.34
CA VAL A 25 -16.15 -23.96 -1.01
C VAL A 25 -14.79 -23.73 -0.35
N VAL A 26 -14.51 -22.47 -0.04
CA VAL A 26 -13.26 -22.01 0.57
C VAL A 26 -13.37 -22.01 2.10
N GLY A 27 -14.53 -21.61 2.62
CA GLY A 27 -14.73 -21.37 4.04
C GLY A 27 -15.99 -20.56 4.32
N LYS A 28 -15.95 -19.71 5.35
CA LYS A 28 -17.07 -18.86 5.74
C LYS A 28 -16.63 -17.48 6.21
N LEU A 29 -17.48 -16.48 6.04
CA LEU A 29 -17.36 -15.18 6.71
C LEU A 29 -17.78 -15.36 8.17
N SER A 30 -16.85 -15.77 9.03
CA SER A 30 -17.16 -16.20 10.39
C SER A 30 -17.60 -15.06 11.30
N ASP A 31 -17.12 -13.85 11.04
CA ASP A 31 -17.54 -12.65 11.74
C ASP A 31 -17.42 -11.40 10.86
N MET A 32 -18.18 -10.36 11.21
CA MET A 32 -18.14 -9.08 10.51
C MET A 32 -18.74 -7.95 11.36
N SER A 33 -18.29 -6.72 11.10
CA SER A 33 -18.83 -5.49 11.66
C SER A 33 -18.83 -4.38 10.61
N GLY A 34 -19.74 -3.41 10.77
CA GLY A 34 -19.91 -2.30 9.83
C GLY A 34 -20.27 -2.75 8.42
N ARG A 35 -19.87 -1.96 7.42
CA ARG A 35 -20.18 -2.26 6.02
C ARG A 35 -19.22 -3.32 5.46
N VAL A 36 -19.75 -4.52 5.22
CA VAL A 36 -19.05 -5.58 4.46
C VAL A 36 -19.91 -5.99 3.28
N LEU A 37 -19.27 -6.04 2.11
CA LEU A 37 -19.88 -6.37 0.83
C LEU A 37 -19.13 -7.54 0.21
N PHE A 38 -19.80 -8.26 -0.67
CA PHE A 38 -19.16 -9.27 -1.52
C PHE A 38 -19.67 -9.18 -2.96
N LYS A 39 -18.91 -9.73 -3.90
CA LYS A 39 -19.39 -10.05 -5.25
C LYS A 39 -18.73 -11.31 -5.76
N GLU A 40 -19.36 -11.98 -6.71
CA GLU A 40 -18.71 -13.05 -7.47
C GLU A 40 -17.91 -12.45 -8.62
N LYS A 41 -16.81 -13.10 -9.04
CA LYS A 41 -15.98 -12.62 -10.16
C LYS A 41 -16.77 -12.35 -11.45
N SER A 42 -17.80 -13.16 -11.70
CA SER A 42 -18.69 -13.05 -12.87
C SER A 42 -19.72 -11.91 -12.75
N ILE A 43 -19.89 -11.33 -11.56
CA ILE A 43 -20.90 -10.32 -11.25
C ILE A 43 -20.21 -9.00 -10.90
N ALA A 44 -20.52 -7.92 -11.63
CA ALA A 44 -19.87 -6.64 -11.42
C ALA A 44 -20.27 -5.95 -10.09
N THR A 45 -21.51 -6.18 -9.65
CA THR A 45 -22.14 -5.45 -8.55
C THR A 45 -21.87 -6.08 -7.19
N TYR A 46 -21.45 -5.26 -6.24
CA TYR A 46 -21.33 -5.64 -4.83
C TYR A 46 -22.68 -5.75 -4.14
N GLN A 47 -22.85 -6.80 -3.34
CA GLN A 47 -24.00 -7.07 -2.48
C GLN A 47 -23.59 -7.07 -1.02
N LYS A 48 -24.54 -6.89 -0.11
CA LYS A 48 -24.27 -6.93 1.34
C LYS A 48 -23.89 -8.34 1.75
N ALA A 49 -22.79 -8.49 2.49
CA ALA A 49 -22.39 -9.77 3.06
C ALA A 49 -23.14 -10.05 4.37
N GLU A 50 -23.27 -11.33 4.71
CA GLU A 50 -23.90 -11.78 5.95
C GLU A 50 -22.96 -12.66 6.77
N LYS A 51 -23.01 -12.53 8.09
CA LYS A 51 -22.24 -13.39 9.00
C LYS A 51 -22.66 -14.85 8.79
N GLY A 52 -21.67 -15.74 8.68
CA GLY A 52 -21.86 -17.16 8.41
C GLY A 52 -21.95 -17.52 6.93
N MET A 53 -21.97 -16.53 6.02
CA MET A 53 -22.00 -16.74 4.58
C MET A 53 -20.85 -17.64 4.11
N THR A 54 -21.17 -18.62 3.27
CA THR A 54 -20.18 -19.49 2.62
C THR A 54 -19.34 -18.70 1.61
N LEU A 55 -18.02 -18.79 1.76
CA LEU A 55 -17.05 -18.21 0.84
C LEU A 55 -16.70 -19.23 -0.24
N LYS A 56 -16.66 -18.78 -1.50
CA LYS A 56 -16.28 -19.60 -2.65
C LYS A 56 -15.12 -18.98 -3.41
N LYS A 57 -14.42 -19.81 -4.17
CA LYS A 57 -13.40 -19.34 -5.11
C LYS A 57 -14.00 -18.29 -6.07
N GLY A 58 -13.23 -17.25 -6.36
CA GLY A 58 -13.64 -16.11 -7.19
C GLY A 58 -14.47 -15.06 -6.46
N PHE A 59 -14.73 -15.21 -5.15
CA PHE A 59 -15.42 -14.17 -4.40
C PHE A 59 -14.49 -13.01 -4.09
N TRP A 60 -15.03 -11.82 -4.22
CA TRP A 60 -14.45 -10.57 -3.77
C TRP A 60 -15.14 -10.16 -2.49
N ILE A 61 -14.37 -9.84 -1.45
CA ILE A 61 -14.85 -9.32 -0.18
C ILE A 61 -14.34 -7.88 -0.03
N LYS A 62 -15.24 -6.96 0.29
CA LYS A 62 -14.95 -5.54 0.43
C LYS A 62 -15.45 -5.00 1.76
N THR A 63 -14.57 -4.38 2.53
CA THR A 63 -14.91 -3.64 3.76
C THR A 63 -14.98 -2.14 3.47
N GLY A 64 -16.00 -1.47 4.01
CA GLY A 64 -16.12 0.00 3.95
C GLY A 64 -15.23 0.71 4.95
N THR A 65 -15.43 2.01 5.14
CA THR A 65 -14.68 2.85 6.09
C THR A 65 -14.84 2.45 7.55
N ASP A 66 -15.97 1.81 7.87
CA ASP A 66 -16.32 1.25 9.18
C ASP A 66 -16.30 -0.29 9.19
N GLY A 67 -15.88 -0.91 8.08
CA GLY A 67 -16.04 -2.34 7.85
C GLY A 67 -14.90 -3.17 8.42
N TRP A 68 -15.25 -4.34 8.95
CA TRP A 68 -14.31 -5.34 9.44
C TRP A 68 -14.87 -6.73 9.15
N ALA A 69 -14.02 -7.67 8.75
CA ALA A 69 -14.44 -9.00 8.33
C ALA A 69 -13.43 -10.08 8.72
N VAL A 70 -13.92 -11.24 9.13
CA VAL A 70 -13.08 -12.43 9.38
C VAL A 70 -13.49 -13.54 8.44
N LEU A 71 -12.58 -13.92 7.57
CA LEU A 71 -12.72 -15.07 6.69
C LEU A 71 -12.07 -16.26 7.41
N GLN A 72 -12.89 -17.21 7.84
CA GLN A 72 -12.43 -18.49 8.37
C GLN A 72 -12.42 -19.51 7.23
N LEU A 73 -11.22 -19.92 6.82
CA LEU A 73 -11.00 -20.89 5.77
C LEU A 73 -11.23 -22.31 6.30
N SER A 74 -11.53 -23.26 5.41
CA SER A 74 -11.91 -24.64 5.78
C SER A 74 -10.74 -25.46 6.38
N ASP A 75 -9.50 -24.99 6.22
CA ASP A 75 -8.28 -25.55 6.82
C ASP A 75 -7.95 -24.97 8.20
N ASN A 76 -8.86 -24.19 8.77
CA ASN A 76 -8.72 -23.39 10.00
C ASN A 76 -7.82 -22.15 9.89
N SER A 77 -7.26 -21.83 8.73
CA SER A 77 -6.57 -20.55 8.51
C SER A 77 -7.56 -19.38 8.54
N ARG A 78 -7.07 -18.19 8.90
CA ARG A 78 -7.89 -16.99 9.06
C ARG A 78 -7.30 -15.80 8.34
N LEU A 79 -8.14 -15.05 7.63
CA LEU A 79 -7.83 -13.72 7.11
C LEU A 79 -8.76 -12.71 7.76
N THR A 80 -8.19 -11.77 8.53
CA THR A 80 -8.94 -10.65 9.12
C THR A 80 -8.72 -9.40 8.27
N LEU A 81 -9.79 -8.83 7.73
CA LEU A 81 -9.76 -7.61 6.92
C LEU A 81 -10.20 -6.42 7.79
N ALA A 82 -9.37 -5.39 7.85
CA ALA A 82 -9.74 -4.11 8.44
C ALA A 82 -10.48 -3.23 7.41
N ASN A 83 -10.81 -2.00 7.78
CA ASN A 83 -11.55 -1.07 6.92
C ASN A 83 -10.84 -0.76 5.59
N ASN A 84 -11.64 -0.40 4.59
CA ASN A 84 -11.20 -0.06 3.24
C ASN A 84 -10.32 -1.14 2.59
N THR A 85 -10.73 -2.40 2.71
CA THR A 85 -10.01 -3.55 2.16
C THR A 85 -10.83 -4.22 1.07
N GLU A 86 -10.20 -4.52 -0.06
CA GLU A 86 -10.81 -5.26 -1.16
C GLU A 86 -9.93 -6.46 -1.53
N LEU A 87 -10.42 -7.67 -1.25
CA LEU A 87 -9.72 -8.93 -1.39
C LEU A 87 -10.50 -9.90 -2.30
N GLU A 88 -9.83 -10.46 -3.30
CA GLU A 88 -10.32 -11.59 -4.10
C GLU A 88 -9.74 -12.91 -3.57
N ILE A 89 -10.59 -13.92 -3.44
CA ILE A 89 -10.17 -15.30 -3.24
C ILE A 89 -9.92 -15.91 -4.62
N THR A 90 -8.67 -15.86 -5.08
CA THR A 90 -8.31 -16.29 -6.44
C THR A 90 -8.24 -17.81 -6.58
N GLU A 91 -7.64 -18.49 -5.59
CA GLU A 91 -7.49 -19.94 -5.56
C GLU A 91 -7.50 -20.45 -4.13
N PHE A 92 -8.09 -21.61 -3.89
CA PHE A 92 -8.02 -22.28 -2.61
C PHE A 92 -8.30 -23.78 -2.77
N LEU A 93 -7.28 -24.59 -2.56
CA LEU A 93 -7.34 -26.03 -2.73
C LEU A 93 -6.70 -26.69 -1.52
N VAL A 94 -7.50 -27.47 -0.81
CA VAL A 94 -7.07 -28.25 0.35
C VAL A 94 -7.25 -29.72 0.02
N SER A 95 -6.16 -30.47 0.13
CA SER A 95 -6.13 -31.92 -0.08
C SER A 95 -5.27 -32.57 1.00
N LYS A 96 -5.24 -33.91 1.04
CA LYS A 96 -4.51 -34.65 2.07
C LYS A 96 -3.02 -34.25 2.08
N GLY A 97 -2.60 -33.53 3.12
CA GLY A 97 -1.21 -33.09 3.31
C GLY A 97 -0.76 -31.89 2.46
N LYS A 98 -1.66 -31.26 1.69
CA LYS A 98 -1.32 -30.10 0.84
C LYS A 98 -2.40 -29.02 0.90
N LYS A 99 -1.96 -27.77 1.12
CA LYS A 99 -2.79 -26.57 1.17
C LYS A 99 -2.23 -25.53 0.21
N ASP A 100 -2.96 -25.23 -0.85
CA ASP A 100 -2.62 -24.17 -1.81
C ASP A 100 -3.67 -23.05 -1.71
N GLY A 101 -3.23 -21.80 -1.57
CA GLY A 101 -4.13 -20.65 -1.45
C GLY A 101 -3.55 -19.44 -2.16
N VAL A 102 -4.36 -18.73 -2.93
CA VAL A 102 -3.99 -17.46 -3.57
C VAL A 102 -5.08 -16.44 -3.31
N PHE A 103 -4.69 -15.35 -2.66
CA PHE A 103 -5.57 -14.23 -2.36
C PHE A 103 -4.98 -12.97 -2.99
N SER A 104 -5.80 -12.16 -3.65
CA SER A 104 -5.37 -10.92 -4.29
C SER A 104 -5.99 -9.74 -3.57
N VAL A 105 -5.17 -8.85 -3.00
CA VAL A 105 -5.59 -7.65 -2.26
C VAL A 105 -5.32 -6.44 -3.13
N MET A 106 -6.37 -5.71 -3.49
CA MET A 106 -6.21 -4.53 -4.34
C MET A 106 -5.75 -3.30 -3.56
N HIS A 107 -6.30 -3.13 -2.36
CA HIS A 107 -5.94 -2.10 -1.38
C HIS A 107 -6.50 -2.52 -0.02
N GLY A 108 -5.98 -1.92 1.04
CA GLY A 108 -6.45 -2.10 2.41
C GLY A 108 -5.46 -2.80 3.30
N LYS A 109 -5.96 -3.39 4.38
CA LYS A 109 -5.16 -3.88 5.51
C LYS A 109 -5.72 -5.22 5.97
N LEU A 110 -4.84 -6.19 6.16
CA LEU A 110 -5.23 -7.50 6.67
C LEU A 110 -4.19 -8.11 7.60
N ARG A 111 -4.66 -9.04 8.43
CA ARG A 111 -3.85 -10.04 9.11
C ARG A 111 -4.16 -11.41 8.51
N ALA A 112 -3.13 -12.19 8.24
CA ALA A 112 -3.24 -13.56 7.79
C ALA A 112 -2.60 -14.49 8.82
N SER A 113 -3.38 -15.38 9.42
CA SER A 113 -2.93 -16.39 10.37
C SER A 113 -3.14 -17.77 9.74
N ILE A 114 -2.06 -18.38 9.23
CA ILE A 114 -2.13 -19.60 8.43
C ILE A 114 -1.82 -20.84 9.27
N THR A 115 -2.79 -21.75 9.35
CA THR A 115 -2.67 -22.99 10.13
C THR A 115 -1.84 -24.03 9.39
N ARG A 116 -0.74 -24.46 10.00
CA ARG A 116 0.12 -25.53 9.51
C ARG A 116 0.22 -26.67 10.53
N LEU A 117 -0.08 -27.89 10.10
CA LEU A 117 0.15 -29.10 10.88
C LEU A 117 1.44 -29.80 10.41
N ALA A 118 2.00 -30.64 11.28
CA ALA A 118 3.19 -31.42 10.96
C ALA A 118 2.95 -32.32 9.74
N GLY A 119 3.89 -32.31 8.79
CA GLY A 119 3.80 -33.09 7.54
C GLY A 119 2.98 -32.43 6.43
N GLU A 120 2.35 -31.27 6.66
CA GLU A 120 1.65 -30.53 5.61
C GLU A 120 2.58 -29.64 4.79
N ASN A 121 2.34 -29.62 3.48
CA ASN A 121 2.91 -28.63 2.57
C ASN A 121 1.93 -27.47 2.38
N VAL A 122 2.30 -26.30 2.89
CA VAL A 122 1.50 -25.07 2.81
C VAL A 122 2.15 -24.12 1.79
N ASN A 123 1.37 -23.73 0.79
CA ASN A 123 1.78 -22.82 -0.27
C ASN A 123 0.70 -21.73 -0.43
N TYR A 124 0.67 -20.81 0.51
CA TYR A 124 -0.24 -19.67 0.45
C TYR A 124 0.47 -18.47 -0.14
N LYS A 125 -0.26 -17.68 -0.92
CA LYS A 125 0.23 -16.44 -1.51
C LYS A 125 -0.81 -15.35 -1.31
N ILE A 126 -0.39 -14.23 -0.72
CA ILE A 126 -1.16 -13.00 -0.79
C ILE A 126 -0.48 -12.08 -1.78
N LYS A 127 -1.20 -11.67 -2.81
CA LYS A 127 -0.72 -10.81 -3.89
C LYS A 127 -1.31 -9.43 -3.73
N SER A 128 -0.51 -8.41 -3.96
CA SER A 128 -0.97 -7.06 -4.23
C SER A 128 -0.61 -6.68 -5.67
N PRO A 129 -0.96 -5.48 -6.16
CA PRO A 129 -0.56 -5.03 -7.50
C PRO A 129 0.95 -5.06 -7.74
N THR A 130 1.77 -5.00 -6.68
CA THR A 130 3.23 -4.84 -6.79
C THR A 130 4.02 -5.84 -5.94
N ALA A 131 3.37 -6.75 -5.20
CA ALA A 131 4.05 -7.70 -4.32
C ALA A 131 3.37 -9.06 -4.25
N VAL A 132 4.14 -10.07 -3.87
CA VAL A 132 3.69 -11.41 -3.52
C VAL A 132 4.32 -11.78 -2.18
N ALA A 133 3.48 -12.04 -1.18
CA ALA A 133 3.85 -12.63 0.09
C ALA A 133 3.60 -14.15 0.04
N GLY A 134 4.67 -14.93 -0.04
CA GLY A 134 4.66 -16.40 0.00
C GLY A 134 4.75 -16.93 1.43
N ILE A 135 3.73 -17.69 1.84
CA ILE A 135 3.49 -18.08 3.23
C ILE A 135 3.54 -19.60 3.33
N LYS A 136 4.46 -20.11 4.17
CA LYS A 136 4.65 -21.56 4.40
C LYS A 136 4.07 -22.03 5.75
N GLY A 137 3.38 -21.15 6.47
CA GLY A 137 2.87 -21.35 7.82
C GLY A 137 3.43 -20.26 8.72
N THR A 138 2.59 -19.28 9.06
CA THR A 138 2.87 -18.21 10.02
C THR A 138 1.69 -17.22 10.12
N GLU A 139 1.75 -16.30 11.08
CA GLU A 139 1.00 -15.05 11.15
C GLU A 139 1.83 -13.85 10.66
N PHE A 140 1.24 -13.03 9.80
CA PHE A 140 1.78 -11.72 9.42
C PHE A 140 0.66 -10.72 9.13
N MET A 141 1.00 -9.44 9.09
CA MET A 141 0.08 -8.36 8.71
C MET A 141 0.59 -7.66 7.46
N MET A 142 -0.33 -7.21 6.61
CA MET A 142 0.02 -6.43 5.44
C MET A 142 -0.97 -5.31 5.16
N MET A 143 -0.43 -4.17 4.76
CA MET A 143 -1.16 -3.05 4.19
C MET A 143 -0.72 -2.85 2.76
N THR A 144 -1.68 -2.61 1.87
CA THR A 144 -1.43 -2.18 0.50
C THR A 144 -2.20 -0.89 0.22
N GLN A 145 -1.49 0.15 -0.20
CA GLN A 145 -2.04 1.47 -0.48
C GLN A 145 -1.31 2.09 -1.67
N GLY A 146 -2.08 2.49 -2.69
CA GLY A 146 -1.53 2.89 -3.97
C GLY A 146 -0.70 1.74 -4.56
N PHE A 147 0.60 1.96 -4.69
CA PHE A 147 1.55 0.93 -5.14
C PHE A 147 2.44 0.40 -4.02
N ALA A 148 2.38 1.01 -2.84
CA ALA A 148 3.20 0.62 -1.70
C ALA A 148 2.56 -0.53 -0.93
N ASN A 149 3.40 -1.41 -0.42
CA ASN A 149 3.02 -2.44 0.53
C ASN A 149 3.92 -2.37 1.75
N VAL A 150 3.33 -2.63 2.91
CA VAL A 150 4.01 -2.73 4.19
C VAL A 150 3.63 -4.07 4.81
N PHE A 151 4.63 -4.82 5.25
CA PHE A 151 4.47 -6.13 5.85
C PHE A 151 5.11 -6.14 7.24
N PHE A 152 4.40 -6.66 8.24
CA PHE A 152 4.92 -6.90 9.58
C PHE A 152 4.87 -8.40 9.90
N GLY A 153 5.98 -8.97 10.35
CA GLY A 153 6.05 -10.37 10.77
C GLY A 153 5.68 -10.53 12.25
N ASN A 154 4.76 -11.46 12.53
CA ASN A 154 4.30 -11.75 13.90
C ASN A 154 4.81 -13.11 14.40
N GLU A 155 4.83 -14.11 13.53
CA GLU A 155 5.40 -15.43 13.82
C GLU A 155 6.26 -15.85 12.62
N GLY A 156 6.99 -16.97 12.74
CA GLY A 156 7.53 -17.72 11.60
C GLY A 156 8.28 -16.88 10.56
N GLN A 157 8.08 -17.22 9.28
CA GLN A 157 8.74 -16.54 8.16
C GLN A 157 7.81 -16.47 6.93
N VAL A 158 7.74 -15.30 6.31
CA VAL A 158 7.10 -15.06 5.01
C VAL A 158 8.18 -14.64 4.02
N GLU A 159 8.11 -15.12 2.78
CA GLU A 159 8.96 -14.62 1.70
C GLU A 159 8.21 -13.55 0.93
N VAL A 160 8.71 -12.32 0.94
CA VAL A 160 8.11 -11.19 0.21
C VAL A 160 8.91 -10.95 -1.05
N SER A 161 8.26 -10.87 -2.22
CA SER A 161 8.89 -10.52 -3.49
C SER A 161 8.07 -9.51 -4.27
N GLY A 162 8.71 -8.66 -5.06
CA GLY A 162 8.05 -7.91 -6.15
C GLY A 162 7.86 -8.78 -7.40
N ASP A 163 7.35 -8.19 -8.48
CA ASP A 163 7.22 -8.88 -9.77
C ASP A 163 8.59 -9.27 -10.35
N ALA A 164 8.85 -10.57 -10.48
CA ALA A 164 10.10 -11.15 -10.96
C ALA A 164 11.39 -10.67 -10.24
N THR A 165 11.29 -10.25 -8.98
CA THR A 165 12.44 -9.83 -8.15
C THR A 165 12.82 -10.89 -7.11
N PRO A 166 14.06 -10.88 -6.59
CA PRO A 166 14.44 -11.71 -5.44
C PRO A 166 13.52 -11.49 -4.23
N SER A 167 13.30 -12.55 -3.45
CA SER A 167 12.54 -12.44 -2.21
C SER A 167 13.37 -11.92 -1.04
N LYS A 168 12.69 -11.32 -0.07
CA LYS A 168 13.21 -10.93 1.24
C LYS A 168 12.44 -11.66 2.34
N PRO A 169 13.14 -12.17 3.37
CA PRO A 169 12.49 -12.84 4.48
C PRO A 169 11.85 -11.81 5.42
N LEU A 170 10.55 -11.95 5.66
CA LEU A 170 9.86 -11.26 6.74
C LEU A 170 9.78 -12.21 7.93
N THR A 171 10.47 -11.87 9.01
CA THR A 171 10.50 -12.65 10.26
C THR A 171 9.81 -11.89 11.39
N ILE A 172 9.68 -12.55 12.54
CA ILE A 172 9.12 -11.94 13.76
C ILE A 172 9.76 -10.59 14.07
N ASP A 173 8.91 -9.61 14.41
CA ASP A 173 9.29 -8.24 14.78
C ASP A 173 10.19 -7.56 13.74
N THR A 174 9.96 -7.86 12.47
CA THR A 174 10.54 -7.12 11.34
C THR A 174 9.47 -6.50 10.47
N MET A 175 9.84 -5.42 9.79
CA MET A 175 9.08 -4.81 8.72
C MET A 175 9.82 -4.99 7.40
N VAL A 176 9.09 -5.39 6.37
CA VAL A 176 9.53 -5.35 4.97
C VAL A 176 8.55 -4.49 4.19
N GLN A 177 9.04 -3.70 3.25
CA GLN A 177 8.22 -2.84 2.41
C GLN A 177 8.61 -3.01 0.96
N ASN A 178 7.70 -2.68 0.05
CA ASN A 178 8.07 -2.48 -1.35
C ASN A 178 7.09 -1.54 -2.07
N THR A 179 7.49 -1.09 -3.25
CA THR A 179 6.62 -0.43 -4.22
C THR A 179 7.03 -0.81 -5.66
N ARG A 180 6.26 -0.36 -6.66
CA ARG A 180 6.38 -0.58 -8.12
C ARG A 180 7.65 -1.29 -8.61
N ASN A 181 7.57 -2.59 -8.93
CA ASN A 181 8.63 -3.36 -9.62
C ASN A 181 10.03 -3.32 -8.98
N TYR A 182 10.13 -2.96 -7.70
CA TYR A 182 11.37 -3.02 -6.94
C TYR A 182 11.42 -4.28 -6.07
N THR A 183 12.64 -4.77 -5.88
CA THR A 183 12.93 -5.75 -4.82
C THR A 183 12.47 -5.17 -3.49
N PRO A 184 11.82 -5.96 -2.62
CA PRO A 184 11.47 -5.50 -1.28
C PRO A 184 12.70 -5.03 -0.49
N THR A 185 12.48 -4.11 0.45
CA THR A 185 13.52 -3.60 1.35
C THR A 185 14.15 -4.74 2.15
N ASP A 186 15.38 -4.54 2.62
CA ASP A 186 15.90 -5.40 3.68
C ASP A 186 14.99 -5.33 4.92
N PRO A 187 14.89 -6.43 5.70
CA PRO A 187 14.07 -6.44 6.90
C PRO A 187 14.59 -5.42 7.91
N VAL A 188 13.71 -4.54 8.36
CA VAL A 188 13.99 -3.58 9.42
C VAL A 188 13.41 -4.10 10.73
N LYS A 189 14.24 -4.18 11.77
CA LYS A 189 13.78 -4.62 13.09
C LYS A 189 12.84 -3.59 13.72
N VAL A 190 11.75 -4.07 14.30
CA VAL A 190 10.73 -3.28 14.99
C VAL A 190 11.05 -3.30 16.48
N GLU A 191 11.86 -2.34 16.93
CA GLU A 191 12.27 -2.26 18.33
C GLU A 191 11.15 -1.65 19.21
N PRO A 192 10.95 -2.14 20.44
CA PRO A 192 10.03 -1.54 21.41
C PRO A 192 10.25 -0.04 21.60
N ASP A 193 9.18 0.67 22.00
CA ASP A 193 9.21 2.11 22.30
C ASP A 193 9.59 3.02 21.12
N THR A 194 9.56 2.48 19.89
CA THR A 194 9.75 3.28 18.66
C THR A 194 8.42 3.64 17.99
N PRO A 195 8.37 4.70 17.16
CA PRO A 195 7.20 5.00 16.35
C PRO A 195 6.77 3.83 15.43
N LEU A 196 7.74 3.03 14.96
CA LEU A 196 7.46 1.86 14.13
C LEU A 196 6.78 0.75 14.94
N TYR A 197 7.19 0.55 16.19
CA TYR A 197 6.53 -0.39 17.11
C TYR A 197 5.10 0.05 17.43
N ALA A 198 4.89 1.35 17.69
CA ALA A 198 3.55 1.91 17.85
C ALA A 198 2.68 1.64 16.60
N ALA A 199 3.21 1.86 15.40
CA ALA A 199 2.52 1.54 14.15
C ALA A 199 2.20 0.04 14.01
N LYS A 200 3.10 -0.85 14.42
CA LYS A 200 2.83 -2.30 14.46
C LYS A 200 1.69 -2.62 15.43
N LYS A 201 1.67 -2.01 16.62
CA LYS A 201 0.59 -2.18 17.62
C LYS A 201 -0.76 -1.65 17.15
N ASP A 202 -0.75 -0.50 16.49
CA ASP A 202 -1.93 0.08 15.86
C ASP A 202 -2.48 -0.84 14.76
N PHE A 203 -1.60 -1.41 13.93
CA PHE A 203 -1.97 -2.45 12.96
C PHE A 203 -2.58 -3.67 13.67
N GLU A 204 -1.93 -4.13 14.74
CA GLU A 204 -2.41 -5.27 15.49
C GLU A 204 -3.85 -5.05 15.97
N ALA A 205 -4.12 -3.91 16.61
CA ALA A 205 -5.43 -3.55 17.16
C ALA A 205 -6.56 -3.52 16.12
N ILE A 206 -6.30 -3.07 14.89
CA ILE A 206 -7.33 -2.99 13.84
C ILE A 206 -7.59 -4.33 13.14
N THR A 207 -6.74 -5.34 13.38
CA THR A 207 -6.80 -6.67 12.76
C THR A 207 -6.93 -7.82 13.76
N GLU A 208 -7.24 -7.52 15.02
CA GLU A 208 -7.55 -8.53 16.02
C GLU A 208 -8.85 -9.29 15.71
N ALA A 209 -9.20 -10.25 16.56
CA ALA A 209 -10.43 -11.02 16.47
C ALA A 209 -11.71 -10.22 16.77
N VAL A 210 -11.58 -8.97 17.24
CA VAL A 210 -12.68 -8.05 17.52
C VAL A 210 -12.41 -6.75 16.74
N PRO A 211 -13.43 -6.12 16.13
CA PRO A 211 -13.24 -4.85 15.43
C PRO A 211 -12.79 -3.75 16.40
N PRO A 212 -11.96 -2.79 15.94
CA PRO A 212 -11.55 -1.67 16.77
C PRO A 212 -12.74 -0.76 17.08
N LYS A 213 -12.68 -0.04 18.21
CA LYS A 213 -13.72 0.91 18.62
C LYS A 213 -13.76 2.16 17.75
N ASP A 214 -12.62 2.51 17.16
CA ASP A 214 -12.43 3.66 16.31
C ASP A 214 -11.48 3.31 15.15
N TRP A 215 -11.74 3.91 13.99
CA TRP A 215 -11.02 3.72 12.75
C TRP A 215 -9.99 4.82 12.48
N GLU A 216 -9.89 5.86 13.31
CA GLU A 216 -8.89 6.92 13.17
C GLU A 216 -7.47 6.37 13.09
N ILE A 217 -7.13 5.44 13.98
CA ILE A 217 -5.85 4.72 14.00
C ILE A 217 -5.58 4.06 12.63
N SER A 218 -6.59 3.38 12.09
CA SER A 218 -6.48 2.69 10.81
C SER A 218 -6.32 3.67 9.64
N GLY A 219 -6.99 4.82 9.67
CA GLY A 219 -6.86 5.86 8.66
C GLY A 219 -5.51 6.57 8.69
N ASN A 220 -4.90 6.68 9.88
CA ASN A 220 -3.64 7.40 10.06
C ASN A 220 -2.39 6.52 9.85
N LEU A 221 -2.52 5.19 9.93
CA LEU A 221 -1.40 4.25 9.82
C LEU A 221 -0.49 4.45 8.59
N PRO A 222 -1.00 4.69 7.36
CA PRO A 222 -0.15 4.99 6.21
C PRO A 222 0.71 6.25 6.38
N ASN A 223 0.17 7.26 7.08
CA ASN A 223 0.86 8.53 7.33
C ASN A 223 1.96 8.37 8.38
N ILE A 224 1.71 7.58 9.43
CA ILE A 224 2.71 7.26 10.45
C ILE A 224 3.90 6.56 9.81
N ILE A 225 3.65 5.54 9.00
CA ILE A 225 4.70 4.78 8.32
C ILE A 225 5.41 5.63 7.25
N ALA A 226 4.68 6.48 6.52
CA ALA A 226 5.30 7.40 5.57
C ALA A 226 6.27 8.38 6.24
N ARG A 227 5.89 8.96 7.39
CA ARG A 227 6.79 9.82 8.20
C ARG A 227 7.99 9.04 8.73
N TRP A 228 7.77 7.81 9.19
CA TRP A 228 8.87 6.94 9.61
C TRP A 228 9.84 6.66 8.45
N ASN A 229 9.34 6.36 7.25
CA ASN A 229 10.16 6.16 6.06
C ASN A 229 10.99 7.40 5.68
N ILE A 230 10.44 8.60 5.84
CA ILE A 230 11.19 9.84 5.60
C ILE A 230 12.36 9.95 6.59
N ASN A 231 12.10 9.78 7.89
CA ASN A 231 13.17 9.82 8.90
C ASN A 231 14.21 8.72 8.69
N TYR A 232 13.77 7.51 8.36
CA TYR A 232 14.67 6.39 8.07
C TYR A 232 15.49 6.64 6.78
N GLY A 233 14.88 7.28 5.78
CA GLY A 233 15.57 7.71 4.57
C GLY A 233 16.69 8.72 4.85
N HIS A 234 16.53 9.64 5.80
CA HIS A 234 17.61 10.55 6.22
C HIS A 234 18.78 9.75 6.80
N TYR A 235 18.49 8.82 7.71
CA TYR A 235 19.51 7.95 8.28
C TYR A 235 20.26 7.15 7.20
N LEU A 236 19.53 6.61 6.21
CA LEU A 236 20.14 5.91 5.09
C LEU A 236 21.03 6.82 4.25
N ALA A 237 20.59 8.05 3.95
CA ALA A 237 21.38 9.02 3.20
C ALA A 237 22.64 9.43 3.96
N ASP A 238 22.54 9.71 5.26
CA ASP A 238 23.68 10.03 6.12
C ASP A 238 24.69 8.87 6.21
N ALA A 239 24.20 7.63 6.11
CA ALA A 239 25.03 6.42 6.03
C ALA A 239 25.59 6.14 4.62
N GLY A 240 25.35 7.01 3.63
CA GLY A 240 25.81 6.84 2.25
C GLY A 240 24.98 5.87 1.40
N ARG A 241 23.84 5.39 1.90
CA ARG A 241 22.93 4.43 1.25
C ARG A 241 21.86 5.17 0.44
N TYR A 242 22.29 5.98 -0.53
CA TYR A 242 21.43 6.95 -1.23
C TYR A 242 20.28 6.30 -2.02
N GLU A 243 20.52 5.19 -2.71
CA GLU A 243 19.48 4.50 -3.48
C GLU A 243 18.38 3.94 -2.57
N GLU A 244 18.76 3.44 -1.39
CA GLU A 244 17.81 2.95 -0.40
C GLU A 244 17.02 4.10 0.25
N ALA A 245 17.67 5.23 0.50
CA ALA A 245 17.00 6.45 0.94
C ALA A 245 15.94 6.90 -0.08
N LEU A 246 16.32 7.03 -1.36
CA LEU A 246 15.40 7.37 -2.45
C LEU A 246 14.23 6.39 -2.56
N TYR A 247 14.51 5.10 -2.32
CA TYR A 247 13.50 4.05 -2.36
C TYR A 247 12.49 4.20 -1.21
N VAL A 248 12.93 4.39 0.03
CA VAL A 248 11.98 4.56 1.16
C VAL A 248 11.20 5.88 1.08
N PHE A 249 11.78 6.95 0.53
CA PHE A 249 11.02 8.16 0.21
C PHE A 249 9.95 7.90 -0.85
N GLN A 250 10.25 7.09 -1.87
CA GLN A 250 9.27 6.71 -2.88
C GLN A 250 8.13 5.87 -2.26
N ILE A 251 8.44 4.96 -1.34
CA ILE A 251 7.42 4.23 -0.58
C ILE A 251 6.56 5.22 0.24
N ALA A 252 7.16 6.22 0.90
CA ALA A 252 6.42 7.25 1.63
C ALA A 252 5.44 8.01 0.71
N LEU A 253 5.90 8.40 -0.49
CA LEU A 253 5.05 9.03 -1.50
C LEU A 253 3.89 8.12 -1.95
N ASP A 254 4.09 6.81 -2.06
CA ASP A 254 3.03 5.91 -2.50
C ASP A 254 2.04 5.55 -1.38
N LEU A 255 2.46 5.65 -0.12
CA LEU A 255 1.63 5.34 1.04
C LEU A 255 0.61 6.43 1.37
N THR A 256 0.87 7.70 1.09
CA THR A 256 -0.01 8.80 1.52
C THR A 256 -0.37 9.76 0.40
N SER A 257 -1.59 10.29 0.49
CA SER A 257 -2.07 11.41 -0.31
C SER A 257 -1.90 12.77 0.37
N LEU A 258 -1.45 12.82 1.64
CA LEU A 258 -1.34 14.07 2.39
C LEU A 258 -0.27 15.00 1.78
N PRO A 259 -0.65 16.22 1.33
CA PRO A 259 0.26 17.14 0.65
C PRO A 259 1.54 17.44 1.41
N GLU A 260 1.46 17.66 2.73
CA GLU A 260 2.62 18.00 3.56
C GLU A 260 3.66 16.87 3.60
N ILE A 261 3.23 15.64 3.92
CA ILE A 261 4.14 14.47 4.00
C ILE A 261 4.76 14.17 2.64
N ARG A 262 3.96 14.30 1.56
CA ARG A 262 4.46 14.10 0.20
C ARG A 262 5.48 15.18 -0.18
N SER A 263 5.25 16.41 0.25
CA SER A 263 6.17 17.51 0.00
C SER A 263 7.48 17.32 0.76
N ASP A 264 7.43 16.86 2.01
CA ASP A 264 8.62 16.48 2.77
C ASP A 264 9.42 15.41 2.04
N ALA A 265 8.79 14.28 1.66
CA ALA A 265 9.47 13.22 0.94
C ALA A 265 10.10 13.67 -0.39
N ARG A 266 9.47 14.61 -1.12
CA ARG A 266 10.04 15.18 -2.35
C ARG A 266 11.23 16.09 -2.08
N LEU A 267 11.14 16.96 -1.09
CA LEU A 267 12.27 17.82 -0.70
C LEU A 267 13.49 16.97 -0.34
N GLU A 268 13.29 15.87 0.39
CA GLU A 268 14.37 14.97 0.80
C GLU A 268 14.96 14.18 -0.37
N ARG A 269 14.11 13.71 -1.31
CA ARG A 269 14.60 13.15 -2.58
C ARG A 269 15.44 14.17 -3.35
N GLY A 270 14.97 15.41 -3.47
CA GLY A 270 15.72 16.48 -4.13
C GLY A 270 17.05 16.80 -3.44
N ALA A 271 17.08 16.77 -2.11
CA ALA A 271 18.31 16.93 -1.34
C ALA A 271 19.31 15.81 -1.63
N VAL A 272 18.86 14.55 -1.72
CA VAL A 272 19.73 13.42 -2.07
C VAL A 272 20.28 13.56 -3.50
N TYR A 273 19.42 13.87 -4.46
CA TYR A 273 19.85 14.04 -5.86
C TYR A 273 20.88 15.17 -6.02
N SER A 274 20.63 16.33 -5.41
CA SER A 274 21.51 17.49 -5.53
C SER A 274 22.83 17.29 -4.76
N ARG A 275 22.76 16.94 -3.48
CA ARG A 275 23.94 16.94 -2.58
C ARG A 275 24.85 15.74 -2.78
N PHE A 276 24.27 14.56 -3.00
CA PHE A 276 25.03 13.31 -2.95
C PHE A 276 25.22 12.68 -4.33
N LEU A 277 24.20 12.74 -5.19
CA LEU A 277 24.25 12.11 -6.51
C LEU A 277 24.65 13.06 -7.64
N ARG A 278 24.85 14.36 -7.35
CA ARG A 278 25.21 15.40 -8.33
C ARG A 278 24.29 15.39 -9.56
N ASN A 279 22.99 15.22 -9.31
CA ASN A 279 21.94 15.20 -10.33
C ASN A 279 20.98 16.38 -10.10
N PRO A 280 21.40 17.62 -10.43
CA PRO A 280 20.60 18.82 -10.22
C PRO A 280 19.29 18.80 -11.03
N GLU A 281 19.24 18.14 -12.19
CA GLU A 281 18.02 18.01 -12.98
C GLU A 281 16.94 17.19 -12.26
N ALA A 282 17.33 16.04 -11.69
CA ALA A 282 16.42 15.23 -10.89
C ALA A 282 15.98 15.96 -9.61
N ALA A 283 16.90 16.69 -8.97
CA ALA A 283 16.57 17.50 -7.80
C ALA A 283 15.55 18.60 -8.15
N LEU A 284 15.78 19.33 -9.24
CA LEU A 284 14.89 20.37 -9.74
C LEU A 284 13.49 19.79 -10.03
N ALA A 285 13.41 18.61 -10.66
CA ALA A 285 12.13 17.96 -10.93
C ALA A 285 11.34 17.69 -9.64
N GLU A 286 11.99 17.22 -8.57
CA GLU A 286 11.32 16.99 -7.28
C GLU A 286 10.81 18.29 -6.65
N TYR A 287 11.60 19.37 -6.69
CA TYR A 287 11.19 20.68 -6.17
C TYR A 287 10.03 21.28 -6.96
N LEU A 288 10.09 21.22 -8.29
CA LEU A 288 9.01 21.68 -9.16
C LEU A 288 7.71 20.90 -8.90
N LEU A 289 7.78 19.59 -8.68
CA LEU A 289 6.61 18.80 -8.33
C LEU A 289 5.94 19.27 -7.02
N VAL A 290 6.70 19.75 -6.03
CA VAL A 290 6.12 20.37 -4.83
C VAL A 290 5.40 21.67 -5.17
N ILE A 291 6.08 22.55 -5.92
CA ILE A 291 5.58 23.89 -6.27
C ILE A 291 4.27 23.84 -7.06
N GLU A 292 4.21 22.94 -8.05
CA GLU A 292 3.10 22.85 -9.00
C GLU A 292 1.94 21.98 -8.45
N THR A 293 2.23 20.94 -7.67
CA THR A 293 1.18 20.02 -7.18
C THR A 293 0.57 20.47 -5.85
N TYR A 294 1.35 21.15 -4.98
CA TYR A 294 0.94 21.48 -3.62
C TYR A 294 1.07 22.99 -3.36
N PRO A 295 0.18 23.83 -3.91
CA PRO A 295 0.30 25.29 -3.80
C PRO A 295 0.13 25.81 -2.35
N ILE A 296 -0.52 25.04 -1.47
CA ILE A 296 -0.86 25.45 -0.10
C ILE A 296 -0.23 24.46 0.90
N VAL A 297 1.10 24.46 0.98
CA VAL A 297 1.87 23.72 2.00
C VAL A 297 3.08 24.54 2.47
N PRO A 298 3.50 24.43 3.74
CA PRO A 298 4.69 25.13 4.26
C PRO A 298 5.97 24.83 3.47
N GLN A 299 6.12 23.60 2.98
CA GLN A 299 7.29 23.10 2.24
C GLN A 299 7.53 23.84 0.92
N ARG A 300 6.48 24.46 0.36
CA ARG A 300 6.55 25.11 -0.95
C ARG A 300 7.50 26.31 -0.96
N GLU A 301 7.62 27.01 0.16
CA GLU A 301 8.61 28.08 0.33
C GLU A 301 10.03 27.56 0.06
N THR A 302 10.43 26.49 0.75
CA THR A 302 11.74 25.88 0.60
C THR A 302 11.92 25.29 -0.80
N ALA A 303 10.87 24.69 -1.38
CA ALA A 303 10.92 24.18 -2.75
C ALA A 303 11.21 25.27 -3.79
N LEU A 304 10.57 26.45 -3.68
CA LEU A 304 10.82 27.60 -4.57
C LEU A 304 12.26 28.09 -4.46
N TYR A 305 12.76 28.24 -3.24
CA TYR A 305 14.15 28.64 -3.01
C TYR A 305 15.12 27.63 -3.64
N LEU A 306 14.96 26.34 -3.32
CA LEU A 306 15.84 25.29 -3.83
C LEU A 306 15.76 25.17 -5.36
N ALA A 307 14.57 25.27 -5.95
CA ALA A 307 14.41 25.27 -7.41
C ALA A 307 15.15 26.45 -8.07
N GLY A 308 15.02 27.66 -7.52
CA GLY A 308 15.74 28.84 -8.01
C GLY A 308 17.27 28.67 -7.92
N MET A 309 17.77 28.14 -6.80
CA MET A 309 19.19 27.85 -6.63
C MET A 309 19.70 26.76 -7.57
N THR A 310 18.93 25.69 -7.78
CA THR A 310 19.31 24.61 -8.70
C THR A 310 19.30 25.08 -10.15
N LEU A 311 18.36 25.93 -10.55
CA LEU A 311 18.37 26.57 -11.88
C LEU A 311 19.60 27.47 -12.08
N TYR A 312 20.00 28.19 -11.03
CA TYR A 312 21.21 28.99 -11.06
C TYR A 312 22.47 28.13 -11.23
N GLU A 313 22.57 27.02 -10.49
CA GLU A 313 23.66 26.04 -10.60
C GLU A 313 23.75 25.42 -12.01
N LEU A 314 22.61 25.15 -12.64
CA LEU A 314 22.51 24.67 -14.02
C LEU A 314 22.86 25.73 -15.08
N GLY A 315 23.16 26.98 -14.68
CA GLY A 315 23.44 28.08 -15.60
C GLY A 315 22.20 28.65 -16.30
N LEU A 316 21.00 28.24 -15.91
CA LEU A 316 19.72 28.67 -16.47
C LEU A 316 19.28 30.00 -15.82
N LYS A 317 20.10 31.04 -15.99
CA LYS A 317 20.02 32.32 -15.28
C LYS A 317 18.65 33.00 -15.34
N GLU A 318 18.03 33.05 -16.52
CA GLU A 318 16.71 33.68 -16.68
C GLU A 318 15.62 32.94 -15.90
N GLN A 319 15.62 31.61 -15.96
CA GLN A 319 14.66 30.77 -15.23
C GLN A 319 14.89 30.84 -13.72
N ALA A 320 16.16 30.86 -13.30
CA ALA A 320 16.54 31.06 -11.91
C ALA A 320 16.01 32.40 -11.39
N LYS A 321 16.22 33.48 -12.14
CA LYS A 321 15.72 34.82 -11.81
C LYS A 321 14.19 34.84 -11.70
N GLU A 322 13.49 34.24 -12.67
CA GLU A 322 12.03 34.13 -12.63
C GLU A 322 11.53 33.43 -11.36
N LYS A 323 12.13 32.27 -11.02
CA LYS A 323 11.75 31.52 -9.81
C LYS A 323 12.11 32.23 -8.51
N LEU A 324 13.23 32.93 -8.45
CA LEU A 324 13.63 33.70 -7.27
C LEU A 324 12.78 34.96 -7.08
N LEU A 325 12.38 35.63 -8.16
CA LEU A 325 11.39 36.71 -8.12
C LEU A 325 10.02 36.19 -7.67
N GLN A 326 9.63 35.00 -8.13
CA GLN A 326 8.42 34.32 -7.64
C GLN A 326 8.49 34.08 -6.12
N TYR A 327 9.61 33.53 -5.61
CA TYR A 327 9.82 33.39 -4.17
C TYR A 327 9.66 34.73 -3.44
N LYS A 328 10.35 35.78 -3.89
CA LYS A 328 10.31 37.11 -3.24
C LYS A 328 8.91 37.70 -3.19
N LYS A 329 8.11 37.49 -4.25
CA LYS A 329 6.71 37.94 -4.31
C LYS A 329 5.82 37.17 -3.34
N GLU A 330 5.97 35.86 -3.27
CA GLU A 330 5.07 34.97 -2.53
C GLU A 330 5.45 34.84 -1.05
N TYR A 331 6.74 34.97 -0.72
CA TYR A 331 7.30 34.84 0.63
C TYR A 331 8.23 36.04 0.96
N PRO A 332 7.71 37.28 1.00
CA PRO A 332 8.53 38.49 1.22
C PRO A 332 9.19 38.54 2.61
N SER A 333 8.73 37.72 3.55
CA SER A 333 9.35 37.53 4.88
C SER A 333 9.77 36.08 5.12
N GLY A 334 10.03 35.34 4.04
CA GLY A 334 10.42 33.94 4.09
C GLY A 334 11.80 33.71 4.70
N LYS A 335 12.03 32.49 5.18
CA LYS A 335 13.25 31.97 5.79
C LYS A 335 14.50 32.15 4.92
N HIS A 336 14.34 32.22 3.60
CA HIS A 336 15.43 32.29 2.63
C HIS A 336 15.55 33.65 1.92
N ILE A 337 14.76 34.66 2.32
CA ILE A 337 14.66 35.92 1.59
C ILE A 337 16.01 36.64 1.39
N SER A 338 16.87 36.68 2.41
CA SER A 338 18.19 37.33 2.31
C SER A 338 19.10 36.65 1.27
N ASN A 339 19.05 35.32 1.16
CA ASN A 339 19.80 34.59 0.15
C ASN A 339 19.22 34.85 -1.25
N VAL A 340 17.90 34.89 -1.37
CA VAL A 340 17.20 35.16 -2.63
C VAL A 340 17.58 36.54 -3.17
N GLU A 341 17.58 37.57 -2.32
CA GLU A 341 17.97 38.92 -2.72
C GLU A 341 19.43 38.99 -3.17
N THR A 342 20.33 38.33 -2.44
CA THR A 342 21.75 38.27 -2.79
C THR A 342 21.97 37.66 -4.19
N ILE A 343 21.26 36.59 -4.52
CA ILE A 343 21.39 35.93 -5.83
C ILE A 343 20.75 36.75 -6.94
N LEU A 344 19.62 37.42 -6.69
CA LEU A 344 19.00 38.32 -7.68
C LEU A 344 19.95 39.47 -8.06
N ASP A 345 20.63 40.08 -7.08
CA ASP A 345 21.62 41.14 -7.34
C ASP A 345 22.82 40.66 -8.16
N ILE A 346 23.18 39.38 -8.05
CA ILE A 346 24.22 38.75 -8.88
C ILE A 346 23.72 38.51 -10.31
N LEU A 347 22.46 38.11 -10.46
CA LEU A 347 21.82 37.83 -11.76
C LEU A 347 21.50 39.09 -12.57
N ASP A 348 21.40 40.24 -11.92
CA ASP A 348 21.20 41.55 -12.57
C ASP A 348 22.49 42.18 -13.11
N LYS A 349 23.66 41.58 -12.83
CA LYS A 349 24.98 41.97 -13.34
C LYS A 349 25.41 41.08 -14.50
#